data_AF-A0A512BQY4-F1
#
_entry.id   AF-A0A512BQY4-F1
#
_cell.length_a   1.000
_cell.length_b   1.000
_cell.length_c   1.000
_cell.angle_alpha   90.00
_cell.angle_beta   90.00
_cell.angle_gamma   90.00
#
_symmetry.space_group_name_H-M   'P 1'
#
loop_
_entity.id
_entity.type
_entity.pdbx_description
1 polymer ?
#
loop_
_entity_poly.entity_id
_entity_poly.type
_entity_poly.pdbx_seq_one_letter_code
_entity_poly.pdbx_strand_id
1 'polypeptide(L)' 'MARRRPPVTQAEMSRVLKAAQSSGQKVDRFEVDPVTGKMTVVFENGSQTAPLSPFDAWKAKSDARSA' A
#
# COMPACT_ATOMS: atom_id res chain seq x y z
N MET A 1 -31.40 -5.36 7.63
CA MET A 1 -30.00 -5.77 7.86
C MET A 1 -29.21 -4.55 8.33
N ALA A 2 -28.61 -4.59 9.52
CA ALA A 2 -27.82 -3.47 10.02
C ALA A 2 -26.51 -3.37 9.22
N ARG A 3 -26.31 -2.26 8.50
CA ARG A 3 -25.08 -1.98 7.77
C ARG A 3 -23.99 -1.71 8.80
N ARG A 4 -23.09 -2.69 9.03
CA ARG A 4 -21.90 -2.48 9.87
C ARG A 4 -21.13 -1.29 9.31
N ARG A 5 -20.85 -0.30 10.15
CA ARG A 5 -19.96 0.81 9.77
C ARG A 5 -18.59 0.21 9.45
N PRO A 6 -17.95 0.60 8.33
CA PRO A 6 -16.57 0.25 8.08
C PRO A 6 -15.70 0.72 9.26
N PRO A 7 -14.69 -0.06 9.67
CA PRO A 7 -13.82 0.31 10.78
C PRO A 7 -12.95 1.55 10.48
N VAL A 8 -12.89 1.96 9.22
CA VAL A 8 -12.05 3.06 8.73
C VAL A 8 -12.85 3.95 7.81
N THR A 9 -12.76 5.26 7.99
CA THR A 9 -13.36 6.27 7.12
C THR A 9 -12.35 6.85 6.12
N GLN A 10 -12.85 7.33 4.98
CA GLN A 10 -12.04 8.06 4.01
C GLN A 10 -11.36 9.30 4.61
N ALA A 11 -12.02 9.97 5.55
CA ALA A 11 -11.47 11.15 6.22
C ALA A 11 -10.22 10.79 7.06
N GLU A 12 -10.24 9.65 7.74
CA GLU A 12 -9.09 9.16 8.51
C GLU A 12 -7.95 8.75 7.58
N MET A 13 -8.25 8.01 6.50
CA MET A 13 -7.25 7.66 5.48
C MET A 13 -6.57 8.90 4.90
N SER A 14 -7.35 9.94 4.59
CA SER A 14 -6.84 11.20 4.04
C SER A 14 -5.92 11.92 5.03
N ARG A 15 -6.24 11.88 6.33
CA ARG A 15 -5.38 12.47 7.38
C ARG A 15 -4.06 11.73 7.50
N VAL A 16 -4.09 10.39 7.53
CA VAL A 16 -2.88 9.57 7.64
C VAL A 16 -1.97 9.77 6.43
N LEU A 17 -2.53 9.75 5.21
CA LEU A 17 -1.74 9.96 3.99
C LEU A 17 -1.12 11.36 3.92
N LYS A 18 -1.86 12.40 4.33
CA LYS A 18 -1.31 13.76 4.40
C LYS A 18 -0.20 13.89 5.43
N ALA A 19 -0.36 13.29 6.60
CA ALA A 19 0.69 13.26 7.63
C ALA A 19 1.94 12.52 7.11
N ALA A 20 1.74 11.37 6.46
CA ALA A 20 2.80 10.58 5.85
C ALA A 20 3.54 11.32 4.72
N GLN A 21 2.84 12.11 3.89
CA GLN A 21 3.48 12.96 2.89
C GLN A 21 4.21 14.17 3.50
N SER A 22 3.66 14.74 4.58
CA SER A 22 4.27 15.89 5.26
C SER A 22 5.59 15.56 5.96
N SER A 23 5.86 14.28 6.24
CA SER A 23 7.16 13.84 6.76
C SER A 23 8.26 13.78 5.68
N GLY A 24 7.94 14.13 4.42
CA GLY A 24 8.88 14.11 3.30
C GLY A 24 9.16 12.70 2.75
N GLN A 25 8.44 11.69 3.25
CA GLN A 25 8.56 10.32 2.76
C GLN A 25 7.56 10.06 1.63
N LYS A 26 8.02 9.41 0.55
CA LYS A 26 7.15 9.01 -0.54
C LYS A 26 6.39 7.75 -0.13
N VAL A 27 5.07 7.81 -0.14
CA VAL A 27 4.22 6.65 0.15
C VAL A 27 4.19 5.74 -1.07
N ASP A 28 4.56 4.48 -0.89
CA ASP A 28 4.48 3.43 -1.91
C ASP A 28 3.12 2.74 -1.87
N ARG A 29 2.68 2.34 -0.66
CA ARG A 29 1.45 1.58 -0.48
C ARG A 29 0.73 1.94 0.81
N PHE A 30 -0.59 1.90 0.78
CA PHE A 30 -1.46 2.06 1.93
C PHE A 30 -2.40 0.85 2.03
N GLU A 31 -2.35 0.13 3.15
CA GLU A 31 -3.15 -1.07 3.39
C GLU A 31 -4.06 -0.89 4.60
N VAL A 32 -5.27 -1.44 4.52
CA VAL A 32 -6.24 -1.44 5.62
C VAL A 32 -6.68 -2.88 5.88
N ASP A 33 -6.48 -3.35 7.10
CA ASP A 33 -7.07 -4.62 7.55
C ASP A 33 -8.58 -4.42 7.75
N PRO A 34 -9.44 -5.11 6.97
CA PRO A 34 -10.88 -4.93 7.02
C PRO A 34 -11.53 -5.50 8.29
N VAL A 35 -10.82 -6.35 9.04
CA VAL A 35 -11.30 -6.99 10.28
C VAL A 35 -10.92 -6.15 11.49
N THR A 36 -9.66 -5.70 11.57
CA THR A 36 -9.13 -4.99 12.73
C THR A 36 -9.17 -3.46 12.59
N GLY A 37 -9.30 -2.95 11.37
CA GLY A 37 -9.21 -1.51 11.07
C GLY A 37 -7.78 -0.95 11.11
N LYS A 38 -6.77 -1.82 11.24
CA LYS A 38 -5.36 -1.41 11.26
C LYS A 38 -4.97 -0.81 9.91
N MET A 39 -4.43 0.41 9.93
CA MET A 39 -3.87 1.09 8.76
C MET A 39 -2.34 0.92 8.75
N THR A 40 -1.80 0.45 7.64
CA THR A 40 -0.36 0.31 7.42
C THR A 40 0.06 1.22 6.27
N VAL A 41 1.03 2.11 6.51
CA VAL A 41 1.66 2.94 5.47
C VAL A 41 3.02 2.35 5.15
N VAL A 42 3.24 1.98 3.90
CA VAL A 42 4.53 1.55 3.39
C VAL A 42 5.14 2.72 2.63
N PHE A 43 6.33 3.12 3.05
CA PHE A 43 7.10 4.15 2.39
C PHE A 43 8.06 3.53 1.38
N GLU A 44 8.28 4.22 0.28
CA GLU A 44 9.33 3.89 -0.67
C GLU A 44 10.68 4.15 0.03
N ASN A 45 11.28 3.09 0.58
CA ASN A 45 12.71 3.08 0.80
C ASN A 45 13.35 2.84 -0.56
N GLY A 46 14.32 3.66 -0.97
CA GLY A 46 15.01 3.55 -2.28
C GLY A 46 15.77 2.25 -2.54
N SER A 47 15.50 1.18 -1.80
CA SER A 47 15.86 -0.19 -2.13
C SER A 47 14.84 -0.72 -3.12
N GLN A 48 15.15 -0.62 -4.41
CA GLN A 48 14.55 -1.52 -5.40
C GLN A 48 14.69 -2.94 -4.87
N THR A 49 13.56 -3.61 -4.60
CA THR A 49 13.56 -5.02 -4.24
C THR A 49 14.21 -5.79 -5.38
N ALA A 50 15.46 -6.21 -5.21
CA ALA A 50 16.13 -7.06 -6.17
C ALA A 50 15.27 -8.32 -6.36
N PRO A 51 15.04 -8.78 -7.61
CA PRO A 51 14.22 -9.97 -7.84
C PRO A 51 14.80 -11.16 -7.06
N LEU A 52 14.01 -11.72 -6.16
CA LEU A 52 14.41 -12.82 -5.27
C LEU A 52 14.62 -14.14 -6.04
N SER A 53 14.27 -14.18 -7.33
CA SER A 53 14.50 -15.31 -8.23
C SER A 53 14.65 -14.89 -9.69
N PRO A 54 15.29 -15.72 -10.54
CA PRO A 54 15.33 -15.50 -11.99
C PRO A 54 13.93 -15.39 -12.63
N PHE A 55 12.93 -16.05 -12.04
CA PHE A 55 11.55 -15.97 -12.49
C PHE A 55 10.91 -14.60 -12.23
N ASP A 56 11.22 -13.98 -11.09
CA ASP A 56 10.76 -12.62 -10.78
C ASP A 56 11.45 -11.57 -11.65
N ALA A 57 12.73 -11.79 -12.01
CA ALA A 57 13.45 -10.94 -12.96
C ALA A 57 12.85 -11.01 -14.37
N TRP A 58 12.38 -12.19 -14.79
CA TRP A 58 11.66 -12.36 -16.07
C TRP A 58 10.31 -11.64 -16.06
N LYS A 59 9.49 -11.82 -15.01
CA LYS A 59 8.21 -11.09 -14.85
C LYS A 59 8.37 -9.57 -14.79
N ALA A 60 9.45 -9.07 -14.20
CA ALA A 60 9.69 -7.62 -14.11
C ALA A 60 10.14 -7.01 -15.45
N LYS A 61 10.78 -7.79 -16.33
CA LYS A 61 11.23 -7.33 -17.65
C LYS A 61 10.17 -7.42 -18.73
N SER A 62 9.30 -8.41 -18.65
CA SER A 62 8.18 -8.53 -19.56
C SER A 62 7.00 -7.82 -18.90
N ASP A 63 6.51 -6.71 -19.47
CA ASP A 63 5.22 -6.07 -19.15
C ASP A 63 4.08 -7.10 -19.26
N ALA A 64 4.03 -8.05 -18.34
CA ALA A 64 3.10 -9.17 -18.34
C ALA A 64 1.77 -8.61 -17.85
N ARG A 65 1.03 -8.04 -18.80
CA ARG A 65 -0.37 -7.68 -18.67
C ARG A 65 -1.10 -8.90 -18.09
N SER A 66 -1.44 -8.82 -16.81
CA SER A 66 -2.30 -9.83 -16.19
C SER A 66 -3.73 -9.55 -16.63
N ALA A 67 -4.44 -10.63 -16.96
CA ALA A 67 -5.85 -10.65 -17.37
C ALA A 67 -6.78 -10.11 -16.28
#